data_AF-A0A1C3UGY8-F1
#
_entry.id   AF-A0A1C3UGY8-F1
#
_cell.length_a   1.000
_cell.length_b   1.000
_cell.length_c   1.000
_cell.angle_alpha   90.00
_cell.angle_beta   90.00
_cell.angle_gamma   90.00
#
_symmetry.space_group_name_H-M   'P 1'
#
loop_
_entity.id
_entity.type
_entity.pdbx_description
1 polymer ?
#
loop_
_entity_poly.entity_id
_entity_poly.type
_entity_poly.pdbx_seq_one_letter_code
_entity_poly.pdbx_strand_id
1 'polypeptide(L)' 'MDSIIIARRFVVIMLFAAVFAFSFSVAVEHAGRSGAQSHFGASFTCVQTGAPYCTTVQ' A
#
# COMPACT_ATOMS: atom_id res chain seq x y z
N MET A 1 31.13 19.69 22.75
CA MET A 1 30.28 20.49 21.84
C MET A 1 29.86 19.69 20.59
N ASP A 2 30.62 18.66 20.21
CA ASP A 2 30.33 17.78 19.06
C ASP A 2 29.13 16.83 19.24
N SER A 3 28.88 16.34 20.45
CA SER A 3 27.75 15.43 20.73
C SER A 3 26.40 16.07 20.43
N ILE A 4 26.24 17.37 20.69
CA ILE A 4 25.02 18.13 20.38
C ILE A 4 24.82 18.25 18.87
N ILE A 5 25.90 18.46 18.11
CA ILE A 5 25.88 18.57 16.65
C ILE A 5 25.50 17.21 16.03
N ILE A 6 26.07 16.12 16.55
CA ILE A 6 25.77 14.75 16.13
C ILE A 6 24.30 14.41 16.45
N ALA A 7 23.84 14.67 17.68
CA ALA A 7 22.46 14.42 18.09
C ALA A 7 21.44 15.14 17.18
N ARG A 8 21.70 16.41 16.84
CA ARG A 8 20.84 17.18 15.95
C ARG A 8 20.74 16.55 14.55
N ARG A 9 21.86 16.04 14.01
CA ARG A 9 21.87 15.33 12.72
C ARG A 9 21.09 14.02 12.78
N PHE A 10 21.25 13.24 13.85
CA PHE A 10 20.50 12.00 14.05
C PHE A 10 19.00 12.24 14.14
N VAL A 11 18.58 13.29 14.85
CA VAL A 11 17.16 13.68 14.93
C VAL A 11 16.59 13.97 13.55
N VAL A 12 17.31 14.72 12.72
CA VAL A 12 16.88 15.02 11.35
C VAL A 12 16.76 13.74 10.52
N ILE A 13 17.75 12.85 10.57
CA ILE A 13 17.71 11.57 9.85
C ILE A 13 16.54 10.70 10.32
N MET A 14 16.30 10.62 11.63
CA MET A 14 15.19 9.88 12.22
C MET A 14 13.83 10.43 11.77
N LEU A 15 13.68 11.76 11.70
CA LEU A 15 12.46 12.38 11.21
C LEU A 15 12.20 12.03 9.74
N PHE A 16 13.22 12.09 8.88
CA PHE A 16 13.08 11.68 7.49
C PHE A 16 12.73 10.19 7.35
N ALA A 17 13.39 9.34 8.12
CA ALA A 17 13.12 7.90 8.12
C ALA A 17 11.68 7.59 8.59
N ALA A 18 11.20 8.28 9.63
CA ALA A 18 9.84 8.14 10.11
C ALA A 18 8.82 8.56 9.04
N VAL A 19 8.97 9.75 8.45
CA VAL A 19 8.07 10.23 7.39
C VAL A 19 8.05 9.29 6.19
N PHE A 20 9.23 8.78 5.79
CA PHE A 20 9.33 7.80 4.71
C PHE A 20 8.58 6.51 5.05
N ALA A 21 8.78 5.95 6.24
CA ALA A 21 8.12 4.72 6.68
C ALA A 21 6.59 4.88 6.70
N PHE A 22 6.07 5.97 7.26
CA PHE A 22 4.62 6.23 7.27
C PHE A 22 4.06 6.37 5.86
N SER A 23 4.72 7.14 5.00
CA SER A 23 4.27 7.35 3.63
C SER A 23 4.27 6.05 2.84
N PHE A 24 5.30 5.22 3.03
CA PHE A 24 5.43 3.92 2.37
C PHE A 24 4.35 2.94 2.82
N SER A 25 4.08 2.84 4.13
CA SER A 25 2.99 2.00 4.65
C SER A 25 1.65 2.39 4.05
N VAL A 26 1.34 3.69 4.00
CA VAL A 26 0.10 4.19 3.37
C VAL A 26 0.07 3.86 1.88
N ALA A 27 1.17 4.09 1.15
CA ALA A 27 1.25 3.79 -0.27
C ALA A 27 1.05 2.30 -0.57
N VAL A 28 1.63 1.41 0.25
CA VAL A 28 1.46 -0.04 0.13
C VAL A 28 0.04 -0.47 0.50
N GLU A 29 -0.58 0.10 1.53
CA GLU A 29 -1.97 -0.18 1.87
C GLU A 29 -2.94 0.23 0.74
N HIS A 30 -2.71 1.40 0.13
CA HIS A 30 -3.55 1.89 -0.96
C HIS A 30 -3.28 1.16 -2.28
N ALA A 31 -2.02 0.84 -2.58
CA ALA A 31 -1.66 0.04 -3.76
C ALA A 31 -2.10 -1.43 -3.61
N GLY A 32 -1.98 -2.01 -2.42
CA GLY A 32 -2.44 -3.35 -2.09
C GLY A 32 -3.97 -3.49 -2.11
N ARG A 33 -4.69 -2.38 -1.93
CA ARG A 33 -6.16 -2.31 -2.06
C ARG A 33 -6.62 -1.98 -3.49
N SER A 34 -5.73 -1.47 -4.35
CA SER A 34 -5.98 -1.21 -5.76
C SER A 34 -5.80 -2.49 -6.61
N GLY A 35 -6.76 -3.41 -6.49
CA GLY A 35 -7.33 -4.03 -7.68
C GLY A 35 -6.52 -5.05 -8.50
N ALA A 36 -5.38 -5.55 -8.03
CA ALA A 36 -4.85 -6.81 -8.56
C ALA A 36 -5.43 -7.98 -7.74
N GLN A 37 -6.76 -8.15 -7.79
CA GLN A 37 -7.27 -9.52 -7.72
C GLN A 37 -6.76 -10.22 -8.96
N SER A 38 -5.55 -10.76 -8.88
CA SER A 38 -4.97 -11.60 -9.91
C SER A 38 -5.80 -12.89 -9.96
N HIS A 39 -6.90 -12.84 -10.71
CA HIS A 39 -7.61 -14.01 -11.19
C HIS A 39 -6.72 -14.69 -12.24
N PHE A 40 -5.65 -15.33 -11.76
CA PHE A 40 -4.87 -16.24 -12.59
C PHE A 40 -5.68 -17.53 -12.76
N GLY A 41 -6.25 -17.70 -13.96
CA GLY A 41 -6.53 -19.02 -14.53
C GLY A 41 -7.98 -19.55 -14.49
N ALA A 42 -8.96 -18.83 -13.95
CA ALA A 42 -10.34 -19.30 -13.92
C ALA A 42 -11.28 -18.39 -14.72
N SER A 43 -11.58 -18.80 -15.95
CA SER A 43 -12.62 -18.20 -16.80
C SER A 43 -14.01 -18.59 -16.28
N PHE A 44 -14.43 -18.06 -15.12
CA PHE A 44 -15.86 -18.05 -14.79
C PHE A 44 -16.49 -16.85 -15.51
N THR A 45 -17.42 -17.15 -16.41
CA THR A 45 -18.21 -16.15 -17.13
C THR A 45 -19.08 -15.40 -16.14
N CYS A 46 -18.62 -14.23 -15.68
CA CYS A 46 -19.42 -13.32 -14.89
C CYS A 46 -20.64 -12.85 -15.71
N VAL A 47 -21.82 -13.39 -15.41
CA VAL A 47 -23.09 -12.84 -15.91
C VAL A 47 -23.55 -11.76 -14.92
N GLN A 48 -23.05 -10.53 -15.07
CA GLN A 48 -23.62 -9.40 -14.34
C GLN A 48 -23.40 -8.07 -15.06
N THR A 49 -24.43 -7.59 -15.76
CA THR A 49 -24.52 -6.21 -16.25
C THR A 49 -25.15 -5.34 -15.15
N GLY A 50 -24.34 -4.62 -14.38
CA GLY A 50 -24.81 -3.47 -13.58
C GLY A 50 -24.80 -3.57 -12.05
N ALA A 51 -24.06 -4.51 -11.42
CA ALA A 51 -23.89 -4.54 -9.96
C ALA A 51 -22.41 -4.67 -9.55
N PRO A 52 -22.01 -4.22 -8.34
CA PRO A 52 -20.60 -4.23 -7.89
C PRO A 52 -20.11 -5.59 -7.38
N TYR A 53 -20.92 -6.64 -7.50
CA TYR A 53 -20.56 -8.01 -7.17
C TYR A 53 -20.86 -8.91 -8.36
N CYS A 54 -20.01 -9.92 -8.58
CA CYS A 54 -20.22 -10.92 -9.62
C CYS A 54 -20.68 -12.23 -8.97
N THR A 55 -21.83 -12.76 -9.40
CA THR A 55 -22.27 -14.12 -9.06
C THR A 55 -21.79 -15.09 -10.13
N THR A 56 -21.13 -16.18 -9.73
CA THR A 56 -20.77 -17.25 -10.66
C THR A 56 -22.01 -18.07 -10.99
N VAL A 57 -22.28 -18.30 -12.27
CA VAL A 57 -23.20 -19.37 -12.69
C VAL A 57 -22.48 -20.70 -12.45
N GLN A 58 -22.92 -21.42 -11.42
CA GLN A 58 -22.55 -22.81 -11.19
C GLN A 58 -23.54 -23.71 -11.93
#